data_AF-A0A944JFF2-F1
#
_entry.id   AF-A0A944JFF2-F1
#
_cell.length_a   1.000
_cell.length_b   1.000
_cell.length_c   1.000
_cell.angle_alpha   90.00
_cell.angle_beta   90.00
_cell.angle_gamma   90.00
#
_symmetry.space_group_name_H-M   'P 1'
#
loop_
_entity.id
_entity.type
_entity.pdbx_description
1 polymer ?
#
loop_
_entity_poly.entity_id
_entity_poly.type
_entity_poly.pdbx_seq_one_letter_code
_entity_poly.pdbx_strand_id
1 'polypeptide(L)'
;MPEISDSLDRADEQNFTRPIPKSAGAQIRYLVKQLKSTKAVAGLLGISRRTVERYVRDQIKQPKPALSTRLEREVRRRWQPLVRKRARAKAAKQTGLVIETRARFGFSAAPGTTDDGRMRRITQHLPPEYASRLFSAQEAGANEAQLRNIAAEGLQEIYFKDHGARAQGLLVEFTDIDYVELNF
;
A
#
# COMPACT_ATOMS: atom_id res chain seq x y z
N MET A 1 3.77 -13.24 -1.78
CA MET A 1 3.85 -12.71 -0.40
C MET A 1 2.99 -11.47 -0.34
N PRO A 2 2.29 -11.19 0.78
CA PRO A 2 1.57 -9.94 0.92
C PRO A 2 2.57 -8.76 0.89
N GLU A 3 2.26 -7.74 0.11
CA GLU A 3 3.12 -6.58 -0.09
C GLU A 3 2.61 -5.40 0.76
N ILE A 4 3.47 -4.86 1.61
CA ILE A 4 3.24 -3.65 2.39
C ILE A 4 2.89 -2.50 1.46
N SER A 5 3.56 -2.38 0.31
CA SER A 5 3.24 -1.36 -0.70
C SER A 5 1.80 -1.48 -1.20
N ASP A 6 1.34 -2.69 -1.55
CA ASP A 6 -0.04 -2.91 -1.98
C ASP A 6 -1.04 -2.60 -0.88
N SER A 7 -0.69 -2.91 0.37
CA SER A 7 -1.52 -2.57 1.52
C SER A 7 -1.62 -1.06 1.75
N LEU A 8 -0.53 -0.30 1.58
CA LEU A 8 -0.54 1.17 1.65
C LEU A 8 -1.39 1.78 0.53
N ASP A 9 -1.32 1.21 -0.67
CA ASP A 9 -2.15 1.65 -1.80
C ASP A 9 -3.63 1.36 -1.53
N ARG A 10 -3.99 0.21 -0.94
CA ARG A 10 -5.36 -0.06 -0.50
C ARG A 10 -5.84 0.89 0.62
N ALA A 11 -4.97 1.23 1.55
CA ALA A 11 -5.26 2.19 2.62
C ALA A 11 -5.61 3.58 2.07
N ASP A 12 -4.89 4.01 1.03
CA ASP A 12 -5.22 5.25 0.31
C ASP A 12 -6.63 5.20 -0.30
N GLU A 13 -7.05 4.05 -0.85
CA GLU A 13 -8.36 3.89 -1.48
C GLU A 13 -9.51 4.05 -0.48
N GLN A 14 -9.33 3.65 0.78
CA GLN A 14 -10.33 3.80 1.84
C GLN A 14 -10.62 5.28 2.16
N ASN A 15 -9.66 6.16 1.88
CA ASN A 15 -9.82 7.60 2.07
C ASN A 15 -10.56 8.28 0.91
N PHE A 16 -10.87 7.56 -0.18
CA PHE A 16 -11.51 8.15 -1.34
C PHE A 16 -12.93 8.62 -1.05
N THR A 17 -13.19 9.88 -1.40
CA THR A 17 -14.50 10.51 -1.20
C THR A 17 -15.45 10.31 -2.37
N ARG A 18 -14.97 9.75 -3.49
CA ARG A 18 -15.76 9.48 -4.70
C ARG A 18 -15.36 8.15 -5.31
N PRO A 19 -16.31 7.35 -5.81
CA PRO A 19 -15.98 6.09 -6.47
C PRO A 19 -15.18 6.35 -7.74
N ILE A 20 -14.32 5.40 -8.10
CA ILE A 20 -13.62 5.44 -9.38
C ILE A 20 -14.64 5.38 -10.55
N PRO A 21 -14.31 5.95 -11.72
CA PRO A 21 -15.16 5.83 -12.90
C PRO A 21 -15.39 4.36 -13.25
N LYS A 22 -16.64 3.95 -13.46
CA LYS A 22 -17.02 2.54 -13.69
C LYS A 22 -16.86 2.09 -15.15
N SER A 23 -17.02 3.00 -16.12
CA SER A 23 -16.95 2.64 -17.54
C SER A 23 -15.54 2.82 -18.11
N ALA A 24 -15.15 1.95 -19.03
CA ALA A 24 -13.83 2.01 -19.67
C ALA A 24 -13.59 3.34 -20.40
N GLY A 25 -14.61 3.90 -21.05
CA GLY A 25 -14.53 5.23 -21.68
C GLY A 25 -14.24 6.34 -20.68
N ALA A 26 -14.92 6.34 -19.52
CA ALA A 26 -14.68 7.33 -18.47
C ALA A 26 -13.30 7.16 -17.82
N GLN A 27 -12.88 5.92 -17.57
CA GLN A 27 -11.55 5.58 -17.07
C GLN A 27 -10.44 6.04 -18.03
N ILE A 28 -10.59 5.81 -19.33
CA ILE A 28 -9.61 6.26 -20.33
C ILE A 28 -9.59 7.77 -20.45
N ARG A 29 -10.76 8.45 -20.48
CA ARG A 29 -10.81 9.92 -20.47
C ARG A 29 -10.13 10.50 -19.24
N TYR A 30 -10.32 9.86 -18.07
CA TYR A 30 -9.60 10.22 -16.86
C TYR A 30 -8.08 10.11 -17.03
N LEU A 31 -7.57 8.98 -17.52
CA LEU A 31 -6.14 8.78 -17.73
C LEU A 31 -5.57 9.76 -18.77
N VAL A 32 -6.30 10.05 -19.85
CA VAL A 32 -5.89 11.07 -20.83
C VAL A 32 -5.82 12.45 -20.18
N LYS A 33 -6.77 12.80 -19.30
CA LYS A 33 -6.74 14.06 -18.55
C LYS A 33 -5.53 14.14 -17.60
N GLN A 34 -5.12 13.03 -16.99
CA GLN A 34 -3.98 12.97 -16.09
C GLN A 34 -2.64 13.01 -16.84
N LEU A 35 -2.49 12.19 -17.89
CA LEU A 35 -1.24 12.04 -18.64
C LEU A 35 -1.09 13.04 -19.79
N LYS A 36 -2.12 13.83 -20.08
CA LYS A 36 -2.17 14.85 -21.15
C LYS A 36 -1.90 14.32 -22.56
N SER A 37 -1.91 13.00 -22.77
CA SER A 37 -1.54 12.39 -24.05
C SER A 37 -2.19 11.01 -24.25
N THR A 38 -2.84 10.81 -25.40
CA THR A 38 -3.36 9.49 -25.81
C THR A 38 -2.24 8.50 -26.11
N LYS A 39 -1.07 8.98 -26.57
CA LYS A 39 0.12 8.15 -26.79
C LYS A 39 0.67 7.61 -25.45
N ALA A 40 0.71 8.45 -24.41
CA ALA A 40 1.14 8.02 -23.09
C ALA A 40 0.19 6.99 -22.47
N VAL A 41 -1.13 7.20 -22.59
CA VAL A 41 -2.14 6.23 -22.15
C VAL A 41 -2.03 4.92 -22.93
N ALA A 42 -1.79 4.97 -24.24
CA ALA A 42 -1.59 3.80 -25.08
C ALA A 42 -0.37 2.97 -24.64
N GLY A 43 0.76 3.62 -24.37
CA GLY A 43 1.95 2.98 -23.83
C GLY A 43 1.72 2.36 -22.45
N LEU A 44 1.11 3.12 -21.53
CA LEU A 44 0.77 2.64 -20.19
C LEU A 44 -0.14 1.40 -20.22
N LEU A 45 -1.15 1.44 -21.09
CA LEU A 45 -2.13 0.37 -21.22
C LEU A 45 -1.74 -0.68 -22.27
N GLY A 46 -0.53 -0.66 -22.85
CA GLY A 46 -0.10 -1.62 -23.86
C GLY A 46 -1.12 -1.88 -24.99
N ILE A 47 -1.77 -0.81 -25.49
CA ILE A 47 -2.75 -0.85 -26.58
C ILE A 47 -2.41 0.20 -27.63
N SER A 48 -3.04 0.12 -28.81
CA SER A 48 -2.84 1.15 -29.85
C SER A 48 -3.44 2.50 -29.44
N ARG A 49 -2.83 3.60 -29.90
CA ARG A 49 -3.38 4.96 -29.77
C ARG A 49 -4.79 5.08 -30.35
N ARG A 50 -5.04 4.43 -31.49
CA ARG A 50 -6.38 4.37 -32.11
C ARG A 50 -7.39 3.73 -31.16
N THR A 51 -7.02 2.66 -30.46
CA THR A 51 -7.89 2.00 -29.46
C THR A 51 -8.25 2.95 -28.33
N VAL A 52 -7.29 3.71 -27.81
CA VAL A 52 -7.53 4.76 -26.80
C VAL A 52 -8.55 5.78 -27.31
N GLU A 53 -8.35 6.32 -28.51
CA GLU A 53 -9.23 7.32 -29.10
C GLU A 53 -10.67 6.79 -29.33
N ARG A 54 -10.81 5.51 -29.70
CA ARG A 54 -12.13 4.87 -29.83
C ARG A 54 -12.86 4.76 -28.49
N TYR A 55 -12.17 4.45 -27.39
CA TYR A 55 -12.77 4.48 -26.05
C TYR A 55 -13.13 5.90 -25.61
N VAL A 56 -12.28 6.90 -25.89
CA VAL A 56 -12.56 8.31 -25.56
C VAL A 56 -13.86 8.78 -26.21
N ARG A 57 -14.11 8.34 -27.46
CA ARG A 57 -15.31 8.64 -28.25
C ARG A 57 -16.48 7.65 -28.04
N ASP A 58 -16.36 6.74 -27.07
CA ASP A 58 -17.36 5.70 -26.77
C ASP A 58 -17.74 4.80 -27.97
N GLN A 59 -16.86 4.69 -28.98
CA GLN A 59 -17.02 3.80 -30.14
C GLN A 59 -16.77 2.34 -29.80
N ILE A 60 -16.07 2.08 -28.70
CA ILE A 60 -15.97 0.79 -28.02
C ILE A 60 -16.15 1.03 -26.53
N LYS A 61 -16.86 0.10 -25.86
CA LYS A 61 -17.25 0.26 -24.46
C LYS A 61 -16.72 -0.85 -23.57
N GLN A 62 -16.60 -2.07 -24.10
CA GLN A 62 -16.23 -3.26 -23.34
C GLN A 62 -14.78 -3.67 -23.63
N PRO A 63 -13.83 -3.47 -22.69
CA PRO A 63 -12.49 -4.02 -22.81
C PRO A 63 -12.46 -5.52 -22.53
N LYS A 64 -11.44 -6.20 -23.08
CA LYS A 64 -11.12 -7.58 -22.66
C LYS A 64 -10.78 -7.58 -21.17
N PRO A 65 -11.04 -8.68 -20.42
CA PRO A 65 -10.81 -8.74 -18.97
C PRO A 65 -9.44 -8.23 -18.52
N ALA A 66 -8.36 -8.69 -19.17
CA ALA A 66 -7.00 -8.25 -18.85
C ALA A 66 -6.78 -6.73 -19.02
N LEU A 67 -7.38 -6.12 -20.05
CA LEU A 67 -7.32 -4.67 -20.24
C LEU A 67 -8.17 -3.94 -19.20
N SER A 68 -9.33 -4.49 -18.83
CA SER A 68 -10.19 -3.95 -17.78
C SER A 68 -9.44 -3.86 -16.46
N THR A 69 -8.82 -4.96 -16.02
CA THR A 69 -8.05 -5.03 -14.77
C THR A 69 -6.90 -4.01 -14.76
N ARG A 70 -6.13 -3.94 -15.86
CA ARG A 70 -5.02 -2.97 -15.96
C ARG A 70 -5.54 -1.53 -15.95
N LEU A 71 -6.62 -1.25 -16.67
CA LEU A 71 -7.22 0.08 -16.73
C LEU A 71 -7.68 0.52 -15.34
N GLU A 72 -8.39 -0.34 -14.63
CA GLU A 72 -8.90 -0.09 -13.28
C GLU A 72 -7.75 0.17 -12.29
N ARG A 73 -6.69 -0.63 -12.34
CA ARG A 73 -5.47 -0.46 -11.54
C ARG A 73 -4.79 0.89 -11.80
N GLU A 74 -4.59 1.26 -13.05
CA GLU A 74 -3.94 2.53 -13.39
C GLU A 74 -4.77 3.76 -13.01
N VAL A 75 -6.11 3.63 -13.05
CA VAL A 75 -7.04 4.65 -12.58
C VAL A 75 -6.96 4.78 -11.08
N ARG A 76 -7.08 3.68 -10.31
CA ARG A 76 -6.96 3.65 -8.85
C ARG A 76 -5.69 4.31 -8.38
N ARG A 77 -4.55 3.91 -8.95
CA ARG A 77 -3.22 4.45 -8.63
C ARG A 77 -3.13 5.97 -8.76
N ARG A 78 -3.94 6.59 -9.63
CA ARG A 78 -3.94 8.03 -9.86
C ARG A 78 -5.17 8.72 -9.29
N TRP A 79 -6.14 8.01 -8.73
CA TRP A 79 -7.43 8.58 -8.34
C TRP A 79 -7.27 9.48 -7.11
N GLN A 80 -8.01 10.60 -7.12
CA GLN A 80 -8.06 11.60 -6.04
C GLN A 80 -6.69 11.90 -5.38
N PRO A 81 -5.68 12.37 -6.14
CA PRO A 81 -4.30 12.50 -5.63
C PRO A 81 -4.17 13.47 -4.44
N LEU A 82 -5.01 14.52 -4.39
CA LEU A 82 -5.05 15.45 -3.26
C LEU A 82 -5.63 14.82 -1.99
N VAL A 83 -6.58 13.89 -2.13
CA VAL A 83 -7.17 13.17 -0.99
C VAL A 83 -6.12 12.22 -0.41
N ARG A 84 -5.43 11.44 -1.26
CA ARG A 84 -4.28 10.61 -0.86
C ARG A 84 -3.23 11.43 -0.12
N LYS A 85 -2.78 12.53 -0.73
CA LYS A 85 -1.76 13.41 -0.13
C LYS A 85 -2.20 13.94 1.23
N ARG A 86 -3.47 14.33 1.39
CA ARG A 86 -4.01 14.84 2.67
C ARG A 86 -4.10 13.74 3.72
N ALA A 87 -4.59 12.55 3.36
CA ALA A 87 -4.69 11.41 4.25
C ALA A 87 -3.30 10.97 4.75
N ARG A 88 -2.35 10.76 3.82
CA ARG A 88 -0.95 10.44 4.16
C ARG A 88 -0.30 11.51 5.03
N ALA A 89 -0.51 12.79 4.73
CA ALA A 89 0.03 13.88 5.55
C ALA A 89 -0.57 13.92 6.95
N LYS A 90 -1.85 13.60 7.12
CA LYS A 90 -2.52 13.51 8.43
C LYS A 90 -1.97 12.33 9.23
N ALA A 91 -1.85 11.17 8.59
CA ALA A 91 -1.25 9.96 9.17
C ALA A 91 0.20 10.19 9.62
N ALA A 92 1.04 10.75 8.75
CA ALA A 92 2.45 11.02 9.04
C ALA A 92 2.69 12.08 10.12
N LYS A 93 1.72 12.96 10.40
CA LYS A 93 1.91 14.09 11.33
C LYS A 93 1.12 13.98 12.63
N GLN A 94 0.00 13.26 12.63
CA GLN A 94 -0.98 13.33 13.71
C GLN A 94 -1.51 11.96 14.10
N THR A 95 -1.99 11.17 13.14
CA THR A 95 -2.81 10.00 13.47
C THR A 95 -2.07 8.67 13.44
N GLY A 96 -0.89 8.57 12.82
CA GLY A 96 -0.25 7.27 12.61
C GLY A 96 -1.04 6.39 11.64
N LEU A 97 -0.84 5.08 11.74
CA LEU A 97 -1.58 4.08 10.98
C LEU A 97 -1.88 2.85 11.84
N VAL A 98 -2.90 2.09 11.48
CA VAL A 98 -3.17 0.78 12.08
C VAL A 98 -2.59 -0.28 11.15
N ILE A 99 -1.77 -1.16 11.71
CA ILE A 99 -1.30 -2.36 11.04
C ILE A 99 -2.02 -3.57 11.62
N GLU A 100 -2.60 -4.38 10.75
CA GLU A 100 -3.10 -5.70 11.06
C GLU A 100 -2.30 -6.73 10.27
N THR A 101 -1.71 -7.70 10.96
CA THR A 101 -0.87 -8.70 10.31
C THR A 101 -0.96 -10.05 11.00
N ARG A 102 -0.79 -11.12 10.23
CA ARG A 102 -0.47 -12.44 10.77
C ARG A 102 0.90 -12.85 10.27
N ALA A 103 1.84 -12.93 11.19
CA ALA A 103 3.23 -13.26 10.93
C ALA A 103 3.77 -14.17 12.05
N ARG A 104 4.91 -14.80 11.78
CA ARG A 104 5.68 -15.48 12.80
C ARG A 104 6.44 -14.43 13.59
N PHE A 105 6.38 -14.54 14.92
CA PHE A 105 7.12 -13.68 15.82
C PHE A 105 7.97 -14.55 16.73
N GLY A 106 9.28 -14.51 16.52
CA GLY A 106 10.28 -15.13 17.40
C GLY A 106 11.05 -14.09 18.20
N PHE A 107 11.75 -14.54 19.25
CA PHE A 107 12.74 -13.73 19.94
C PHE A 107 14.01 -14.52 20.22
N SER A 108 15.15 -13.86 20.08
CA SER A 108 16.43 -14.35 20.61
C SER A 108 16.75 -13.58 21.89
N ALA A 109 16.73 -14.26 23.04
CA ALA A 109 17.35 -13.74 24.26
C ALA A 109 18.77 -14.33 24.41
N ALA A 110 19.49 -14.00 25.49
CA ALA A 110 20.85 -14.46 25.80
C ALA A 110 21.09 -15.97 25.50
N PRO A 111 22.34 -16.42 25.28
CA PRO A 111 22.62 -17.75 24.72
C PRO A 111 21.91 -18.86 25.50
N GLY A 112 20.93 -19.52 24.88
CA GLY A 112 20.25 -20.70 25.44
C GLY A 112 18.73 -20.61 25.59
N THR A 113 18.08 -19.49 25.32
CA THR A 113 16.59 -19.41 25.33
C THR A 113 16.05 -18.84 24.03
N THR A 114 15.42 -19.70 23.23
CA THR A 114 14.64 -19.36 22.04
C THR A 114 13.19 -19.75 22.31
N ASP A 115 12.24 -18.82 22.30
CA ASP A 115 10.83 -19.20 22.11
C ASP A 115 10.64 -19.52 20.63
N ASP A 116 10.02 -20.67 20.37
CA ASP A 116 9.72 -21.11 19.01
C ASP A 116 8.72 -20.13 18.39
N GLY A 117 9.13 -19.48 17.30
CA GLY A 117 8.36 -18.41 16.68
C GLY A 117 6.96 -18.88 16.31
N ARG A 118 5.94 -18.33 16.98
CA ARG A 118 4.54 -18.68 16.70
C ARG A 118 3.90 -17.70 15.74
N MET A 119 3.04 -18.21 14.88
CA MET A 119 2.14 -17.37 14.08
C MET A 119 1.16 -16.66 15.01
N ARG A 120 1.13 -15.33 14.96
CA ARG A 120 0.19 -14.52 15.73
C ARG A 120 -0.49 -13.53 14.81
N ARG A 121 -1.80 -13.36 15.01
CA ARG A 121 -2.55 -12.24 14.42
C ARG A 121 -2.46 -11.06 15.39
N ILE A 122 -1.89 -9.97 14.93
CA ILE A 122 -1.64 -8.76 15.71
C ILE A 122 -2.27 -7.58 14.99
N THR A 123 -3.02 -6.79 15.73
CA THR A 123 -3.52 -5.47 15.29
C THR A 123 -2.92 -4.44 16.22
N GLN A 124 -2.14 -3.51 15.68
CA GLN A 124 -1.52 -2.45 16.47
C GLN A 124 -1.60 -1.09 15.78
N HIS A 125 -1.62 -0.06 16.59
CA HIS A 125 -1.44 1.30 16.14
C HIS A 125 0.05 1.61 16.06
N LEU A 126 0.53 1.99 14.87
CA LEU A 126 1.87 2.51 14.68
C LEU A 126 1.81 4.05 14.73
N PRO A 127 2.65 4.69 15.56
CA PRO A 127 2.61 6.14 15.68
C PRO A 127 3.07 6.88 14.40
N PRO A 128 2.85 8.21 14.32
CA PRO A 128 3.07 9.01 13.12
C PRO A 128 4.46 8.88 12.47
N GLU A 129 5.53 8.66 13.25
CA GLU A 129 6.88 8.50 12.73
C GLU A 129 7.02 7.28 11.80
N TYR A 130 6.36 6.16 12.11
CA TYR A 130 6.38 4.98 11.25
C TYR A 130 5.55 5.17 9.98
N ALA A 131 4.41 5.84 10.09
CA ALA A 131 3.63 6.22 8.92
C ALA A 131 4.45 7.13 7.98
N SER A 132 5.11 8.15 8.54
CA SER A 132 6.00 9.04 7.78
C SER A 132 7.13 8.29 7.07
N ARG A 133 7.80 7.37 7.77
CA ARG A 133 8.89 6.55 7.21
C ARG A 133 8.40 5.63 6.10
N LEU A 134 7.26 4.95 6.30
CA LEU A 134 6.67 4.06 5.29
C LEU A 134 6.28 4.82 4.02
N PHE A 135 5.61 5.97 4.14
CA PHE A 135 5.24 6.77 2.96
C PHE A 135 6.49 7.31 2.25
N SER A 136 7.47 7.82 2.98
CA SER A 136 8.70 8.36 2.40
C SER A 136 9.49 7.27 1.67
N ALA A 137 9.59 6.08 2.27
CA ALA A 137 10.25 4.93 1.64
C ALA A 137 9.51 4.49 0.38
N GLN A 138 8.17 4.36 0.41
CA GLN A 138 7.38 3.99 -0.76
C GLN A 138 7.52 5.03 -1.88
N GLU A 139 7.47 6.32 -1.56
CA GLU A 139 7.64 7.42 -2.53
C GLU A 139 9.05 7.45 -3.13
N ALA A 140 10.07 7.07 -2.36
CA ALA A 140 11.45 6.91 -2.83
C ALA A 140 11.69 5.64 -3.65
N GLY A 141 10.68 4.77 -3.82
CA GLY A 141 10.82 3.51 -4.55
C GLY A 141 11.54 2.42 -3.76
N ALA A 142 11.46 2.46 -2.42
CA ALA A 142 11.98 1.40 -1.56
C ALA A 142 11.38 0.04 -1.94
N ASN A 143 12.19 -1.00 -1.83
CA ASN A 143 11.73 -2.35 -2.08
C ASN A 143 10.85 -2.87 -0.92
N GLU A 144 10.15 -3.97 -1.17
CA GLU A 144 9.23 -4.56 -0.20
C GLU A 144 9.94 -4.99 1.10
N ALA A 145 11.21 -5.41 1.03
CA ALA A 145 11.99 -5.77 2.22
C ALA A 145 12.24 -4.56 3.12
N GLN A 146 12.54 -3.39 2.55
CA GLN A 146 12.73 -2.15 3.30
C GLN A 146 11.44 -1.69 3.97
N LEU A 147 10.30 -1.73 3.26
CA LEU A 147 9.00 -1.39 3.84
C LEU A 147 8.63 -2.33 4.99
N ARG A 148 8.88 -3.62 4.81
CA ARG A 148 8.69 -4.65 5.83
C ARG A 148 9.53 -4.41 7.07
N ASN A 149 10.80 -4.02 6.91
CA ASN A 149 11.68 -3.71 8.04
C ASN A 149 11.16 -2.52 8.85
N ILE A 150 10.64 -1.47 8.20
CA ILE A 150 10.04 -0.32 8.91
C ILE A 150 8.79 -0.75 9.70
N ALA A 151 7.93 -1.58 9.10
CA ALA A 151 6.73 -2.09 9.78
C ALA A 151 7.08 -3.03 10.94
N ALA A 152 8.08 -3.90 10.77
CA ALA A 152 8.59 -4.80 11.79
C ALA A 152 9.17 -4.05 12.99
N GLU A 153 9.95 -3.01 12.74
CA GLU A 153 10.51 -2.13 13.77
C GLU A 153 9.38 -1.48 14.59
N GLY A 154 8.35 -0.95 13.92
CA GLY A 154 7.18 -0.39 14.60
C GLY A 154 6.43 -1.41 15.46
N LEU A 155 6.19 -2.60 14.93
CA LEU A 155 5.57 -3.69 15.70
C LEU A 155 6.42 -4.13 16.89
N GLN A 156 7.74 -4.19 16.72
CA GLN A 156 8.68 -4.52 17.79
C GLN A 156 8.60 -3.50 18.93
N GLU A 157 8.67 -2.20 18.62
CA GLU A 157 8.64 -1.14 19.63
C GLU A 157 7.28 -1.06 20.35
N ILE A 158 6.18 -1.20 19.63
CA ILE A 158 4.83 -1.03 20.20
C ILE A 158 4.33 -2.29 20.89
N TYR A 159 4.46 -3.46 20.27
CA TYR A 159 3.85 -4.69 20.81
C TYR A 159 4.76 -5.44 21.78
N PHE A 160 6.07 -5.48 21.53
CA PHE A 160 6.98 -6.33 22.30
C PHE A 160 7.74 -5.59 23.39
N LYS A 161 8.11 -4.33 23.13
CA LYS A 161 8.86 -3.51 24.10
C LYS A 161 7.99 -2.64 24.98
N ASP A 162 6.69 -2.51 24.70
CA ASP A 162 5.77 -1.64 25.45
C ASP A 162 6.36 -0.23 25.64
N HIS A 163 6.78 0.38 24.53
CA HIS A 163 7.51 1.68 24.52
C HIS A 163 8.80 1.71 25.37
N GLY A 164 9.42 0.55 25.62
CA GLY A 164 10.64 0.40 26.41
C GLY A 164 10.42 -0.11 27.86
N ALA A 165 9.18 -0.42 28.26
CA ALA A 165 8.86 -0.91 29.60
C ALA A 165 9.16 -2.41 29.83
N ARG A 166 9.33 -3.22 28.77
CA ARG A 166 9.75 -4.63 28.88
C ARG A 166 10.89 -5.01 27.95
N ALA A 167 11.79 -5.83 28.53
CA ALA A 167 12.85 -6.63 27.93
C ALA A 167 13.73 -5.95 26.85
N GLN A 168 14.87 -5.42 27.30
CA GLN A 168 15.99 -5.05 26.43
C GLN A 168 16.58 -6.32 25.78
N GLY A 169 16.43 -6.48 24.47
CA GLY A 169 17.05 -7.57 23.70
C GLY A 169 16.14 -8.41 22.81
N LEU A 170 14.81 -8.19 22.79
CA LEU A 170 13.94 -8.86 21.81
C LEU A 170 14.19 -8.31 20.40
N LEU A 171 14.86 -9.11 19.57
CA LEU A 171 14.84 -8.99 18.12
C LEU A 171 13.63 -9.75 17.60
N VAL A 172 12.68 -9.03 17.04
CA VAL A 172 11.49 -9.61 16.43
C VAL A 172 11.80 -9.93 14.98
N GLU A 173 11.90 -11.22 14.67
CA GLU A 173 11.89 -11.66 13.28
C GLU A 173 10.46 -11.54 12.74
N PHE A 174 10.22 -10.56 11.87
CA PHE A 174 8.96 -10.40 11.15
C PHE A 174 8.99 -11.27 9.89
N THR A 175 8.92 -12.58 10.10
CA THR A 175 9.02 -13.61 9.09
C THR A 175 7.66 -14.27 8.84
N ASP A 176 7.54 -14.97 7.72
CA ASP A 176 6.34 -15.76 7.39
C ASP A 176 5.02 -14.97 7.49
N ILE A 177 5.02 -13.78 6.89
CA ILE A 177 3.84 -12.92 6.82
C ILE A 177 2.82 -13.57 5.89
N ASP A 178 1.72 -14.04 6.48
CA ASP A 178 0.58 -14.60 5.75
C ASP A 178 -0.28 -13.48 5.14
N TYR A 179 -0.50 -12.40 5.89
CA TYR A 179 -1.19 -11.21 5.41
C TYR A 179 -0.76 -9.96 6.17
N VAL A 180 -0.91 -8.82 5.51
CA VAL A 180 -0.79 -7.49 6.12
C VAL A 180 -1.85 -6.56 5.55
N GLU A 181 -2.44 -5.77 6.44
CA GLU A 181 -3.39 -4.71 6.15
C GLU A 181 -3.01 -3.45 6.92
N LEU A 182 -3.11 -2.30 6.26
CA LEU A 182 -2.72 -1.00 6.77
C LEU A 182 -3.90 -0.07 6.54
N ASN A 183 -4.26 0.72 7.55
CA ASN A 183 -5.37 1.67 7.49
C ASN A 183 -4.96 3.01 8.15
N PHE A 184 -5.41 4.14 7.61
CA PHE A 184 -5.15 5.48 8.18
C PHE A 184 -6.14 6.54 7.68
#